data_AF-A0A1G6YT55-F1
#
_entry.id   AF-A0A1G6YT55-F1
#
_cell.length_a   1.000
_cell.length_b   1.000
_cell.length_c   1.000
_cell.angle_alpha   90.00
_cell.angle_beta   90.00
_cell.angle_gamma   90.00
#
_symmetry.space_group_name_H-M   'P 1'
#
loop_
_entity.id
_entity.type
_entity.pdbx_description
1 polymer ?
#
loop_
_entity_poly.entity_id
_entity_poly.type
_entity_poly.pdbx_seq_one_letter_code
_entity_poly.pdbx_strand_id
1 'polypeptide(L)'
;MSSSITITDELVAEIANRMADEGQKVTPMAIWSEVHTGSVVSVAASLRKWREERGPRVPQVVERPALPQAVTDTMRDALDRLWTSAQDEAERAVARRLLAMRERVEDASGERDLALEELQTTVQELDALQGRLDQMTSAYEQKADAVAGLEEDIALAMQRSDAAEKRAAELAERVSTLEAELAGAMSELAAHREAASRAAEDANESAQAEPVAASGDDASVRAAQESAHAEAVARLEGELEAIRAALRAEQDAHAAQREEAAAVHAERDAAALELQNAQAQLASLTDERDAGTSEIARLSASLAEAQQRAAELAGSAVANEAAEGADAASAQGADAQEIEVLKAQIARDAQTHAAAVAEARETVKKWSEYANGLKQQLTQASEKALVGHARSAGEATLNRRLAAELGQVQPEHELLRKEIQQQVVAEAVSAQLEQQGYHYDAATGVVSKLNTEASPA
;
A
#
# COMPACT_ATOMS: atom_id res chain seq x y z
N MET A 1 -55.96 -67.23 24.71
CA MET A 1 -57.34 -67.23 24.17
C MET A 1 -57.54 -65.89 23.49
N SER A 2 -57.09 -65.76 22.25
CA SER A 2 -57.16 -64.51 21.48
C SER A 2 -58.37 -64.61 20.56
N SER A 3 -59.45 -63.90 20.90
CA SER A 3 -60.61 -63.78 20.04
C SER A 3 -60.23 -62.97 18.80
N SER A 4 -60.14 -63.61 17.64
CA SER A 4 -60.03 -62.93 16.35
C SER A 4 -61.38 -62.28 16.00
N ILE A 5 -61.51 -60.99 16.29
CA ILE A 5 -62.62 -60.17 15.79
C ILE A 5 -62.39 -60.00 14.29
N THR A 6 -63.22 -60.63 13.47
CA THR A 6 -63.23 -60.46 12.00
C THR A 6 -63.79 -59.08 11.66
N ILE A 7 -63.03 -58.27 10.90
CA ILE A 7 -63.51 -57.00 10.35
C ILE A 7 -64.79 -57.27 9.54
N THR A 8 -65.89 -56.64 9.92
CA THR A 8 -67.13 -56.64 9.14
C THR A 8 -67.20 -55.38 8.26
N ASP A 9 -67.72 -55.53 7.04
CA ASP A 9 -67.91 -54.42 6.09
C ASP A 9 -68.75 -53.27 6.71
N GLU A 10 -69.65 -53.60 7.64
CA GLU A 10 -70.50 -52.65 8.38
C GLU A 10 -69.71 -51.72 9.32
N LEU A 11 -68.69 -52.23 10.00
CA LEU A 11 -67.90 -51.43 10.95
C LEU A 11 -66.97 -50.44 10.23
N VAL A 12 -66.46 -50.83 9.06
CA VAL A 12 -65.73 -49.92 8.16
C VAL A 12 -66.65 -48.83 7.60
N ALA A 13 -67.88 -49.18 7.23
CA ALA A 13 -68.88 -48.23 6.74
C ALA A 13 -69.32 -47.22 7.81
N GLU A 14 -69.51 -47.65 9.06
CA GLU A 14 -69.89 -46.77 10.18
C GLU A 14 -68.80 -45.74 10.50
N ILE A 15 -67.55 -46.18 10.56
CA ILE A 15 -66.39 -45.28 10.78
C ILE A 15 -66.20 -44.32 9.61
N ALA A 16 -66.33 -44.81 8.38
CA ALA A 16 -66.28 -43.97 7.19
C ALA A 16 -67.40 -42.92 7.16
N ASN A 17 -68.60 -43.26 7.66
CA ASN A 17 -69.72 -42.32 7.79
C ASN A 17 -69.40 -41.23 8.81
N ARG A 18 -68.94 -41.61 10.01
CA ARG A 18 -68.56 -40.65 11.06
C ARG A 18 -67.46 -39.69 10.58
N MET A 19 -66.40 -40.22 9.98
CA MET A 19 -65.30 -39.39 9.45
C MET A 19 -65.76 -38.43 8.34
N ALA A 20 -66.70 -38.87 7.48
CA ALA A 20 -67.28 -38.00 6.45
C ALA A 20 -68.16 -36.89 7.05
N ASP A 21 -68.95 -37.20 8.07
CA ASP A 21 -69.82 -36.23 8.76
C ASP A 21 -68.99 -35.18 9.55
N GLU A 22 -67.80 -35.57 10.02
CA GLU A 22 -66.82 -34.69 10.66
C GLU A 22 -65.95 -33.88 9.66
N GLY A 23 -66.18 -34.03 8.35
CA GLY A 23 -65.42 -33.32 7.31
C GLY A 23 -63.97 -33.80 7.14
N GLN A 24 -63.62 -34.95 7.72
CA GLN A 24 -62.27 -35.52 7.62
C GLN A 24 -62.08 -36.34 6.33
N LYS A 25 -60.84 -36.41 5.84
CA LYS A 25 -60.51 -37.20 4.64
C LYS A 25 -60.60 -38.70 4.93
N VAL A 26 -61.64 -39.34 4.42
CA VAL A 26 -61.87 -40.79 4.53
C VAL A 26 -60.85 -41.57 3.69
N THR A 27 -59.78 -42.05 4.31
CA THR A 27 -58.73 -42.85 3.67
C THR A 27 -58.63 -44.24 4.32
N PRO A 28 -58.21 -45.29 3.59
CA PRO A 28 -58.07 -46.65 4.16
C PRO A 28 -57.18 -46.70 5.40
N MET A 29 -56.17 -45.82 5.44
CA MET A 29 -55.21 -45.74 6.54
C MET A 29 -55.80 -45.05 7.77
N ALA A 30 -56.63 -44.02 7.58
CA ALA A 30 -57.32 -43.33 8.68
C ALA A 30 -58.38 -44.22 9.35
N ILE A 31 -59.08 -45.05 8.58
CA ILE A 31 -60.02 -46.03 9.14
C ILE A 31 -59.27 -47.17 9.84
N TRP A 32 -58.16 -47.64 9.26
CA TRP A 32 -57.34 -48.67 9.89
C TRP A 32 -56.76 -48.20 11.24
N SER A 33 -56.39 -46.92 11.35
CA SER A 33 -55.94 -46.32 12.61
C SER A 33 -57.04 -46.11 13.65
N GLU A 34 -58.31 -46.37 13.36
CA GLU A 34 -59.37 -46.39 14.37
C GLU A 34 -59.76 -47.83 14.74
N VAL A 35 -59.75 -48.73 13.75
CA VAL A 35 -60.14 -50.15 13.93
C VAL A 35 -59.02 -51.00 14.54
N HIS A 36 -57.75 -50.67 14.27
CA HIS A 36 -56.51 -51.34 14.74
C HIS A 36 -56.50 -52.87 14.65
N THR A 37 -57.38 -53.47 13.84
CA THR A 37 -57.58 -54.91 13.77
C THR A 37 -57.79 -55.30 12.30
N GLY A 38 -57.17 -56.42 11.91
CA GLY A 38 -57.15 -56.98 10.55
C GLY A 38 -56.30 -56.20 9.52
N SER A 39 -56.31 -56.67 8.27
CA SER A 39 -55.42 -56.18 7.21
C SER A 39 -55.97 -54.90 6.55
N VAL A 40 -55.09 -53.91 6.33
CA VAL A 40 -55.36 -52.67 5.58
C VAL A 40 -56.00 -52.95 4.22
N VAL A 41 -55.66 -54.08 3.59
CA VAL A 41 -56.21 -54.50 2.30
C VAL A 41 -57.70 -54.84 2.40
N SER A 42 -58.13 -55.43 3.51
CA SER A 42 -59.55 -55.72 3.77
C SER A 42 -60.32 -54.42 4.00
N VAL A 43 -59.78 -53.50 4.80
CA VAL A 43 -60.37 -52.17 5.01
C VAL A 43 -60.46 -51.38 3.71
N ALA A 44 -59.45 -51.45 2.85
CA ALA A 44 -59.46 -50.81 1.54
C ALA A 44 -60.53 -51.41 0.60
N ALA A 45 -60.79 -52.73 0.67
CA ALA A 45 -61.83 -53.39 -0.09
C ALA A 45 -63.24 -53.00 0.41
N SER A 46 -63.48 -53.02 1.72
CA SER A 46 -64.74 -52.60 2.33
C SER A 46 -65.01 -51.10 2.11
N LEU A 47 -63.99 -50.25 2.21
CA LEU A 47 -64.07 -48.82 1.89
C LEU A 47 -64.39 -48.58 0.40
N ARG A 48 -63.93 -49.44 -0.50
CA ARG A 48 -64.25 -49.35 -1.92
C ARG A 48 -65.74 -49.65 -2.16
N LYS A 49 -66.27 -50.70 -1.53
CA LYS A 49 -67.73 -50.99 -1.58
C LYS A 49 -68.57 -49.85 -0.99
N TRP A 50 -68.17 -49.31 0.16
CA TRP A 50 -68.83 -48.15 0.76
C TRP A 50 -68.80 -46.91 -0.15
N ARG A 51 -67.66 -46.66 -0.83
CA ARG A 51 -67.55 -45.57 -1.82
C ARG A 51 -68.39 -45.83 -3.07
N GLU A 52 -68.59 -47.08 -3.48
CA GLU A 52 -69.46 -47.44 -4.59
C GLU A 52 -70.94 -47.27 -4.20
N GLU A 53 -71.31 -47.57 -2.96
CA GLU A 53 -72.67 -47.37 -2.41
C GLU A 53 -73.01 -45.88 -2.18
N ARG A 54 -72.01 -45.05 -1.83
CA ARG A 54 -72.13 -43.59 -1.67
C ARG A 54 -71.71 -42.78 -2.88
N GLY A 55 -71.17 -43.43 -3.92
CA GLY A 55 -70.88 -42.80 -5.19
C GLY A 55 -72.15 -42.11 -5.68
N PRO A 56 -72.05 -40.93 -6.29
CA PRO A 56 -73.22 -40.19 -6.72
C PRO A 56 -74.09 -41.12 -7.57
N ARG A 57 -75.26 -41.49 -7.04
CA ARG A 57 -76.32 -42.10 -7.85
C ARG A 57 -76.51 -41.15 -9.00
N VAL A 58 -76.06 -41.58 -10.19
CA VAL A 58 -76.23 -40.84 -11.44
C VAL A 58 -77.65 -40.30 -11.44
N PRO A 59 -77.87 -38.98 -11.46
CA PRO A 59 -79.23 -38.46 -11.54
C PRO A 59 -79.87 -39.14 -12.74
N GLN A 60 -80.95 -39.87 -12.49
CA GLN A 60 -81.75 -40.48 -13.55
C GLN A 60 -82.01 -39.37 -14.56
N VAL A 61 -81.55 -39.60 -15.79
CA VAL A 61 -81.77 -38.72 -16.93
C VAL A 61 -83.28 -38.59 -17.08
N VAL A 62 -83.84 -37.53 -16.49
CA VAL A 62 -85.08 -36.95 -17.00
C VAL A 62 -84.71 -36.51 -18.41
N GLU A 63 -85.19 -37.22 -19.42
CA GLU A 63 -85.06 -36.86 -20.82
C GLU A 63 -85.60 -35.44 -20.99
N ARG A 64 -84.71 -34.46 -20.91
CA ARG A 64 -84.97 -33.15 -21.50
C ARG A 64 -85.05 -33.40 -23.01
N PRO A 65 -86.05 -32.82 -23.69
CA PRO A 65 -86.17 -32.97 -25.14
C PRO A 65 -84.83 -32.59 -25.79
N ALA A 66 -84.31 -33.49 -26.62
CA ALA A 66 -83.05 -33.28 -27.31
C ALA A 66 -83.11 -31.95 -28.08
N LEU A 67 -82.15 -31.06 -27.79
CA LEU A 67 -81.96 -29.84 -28.55
C LEU A 67 -81.74 -30.22 -30.04
N PRO A 68 -82.33 -29.50 -31.01
CA PRO A 68 -82.08 -29.74 -32.42
C PRO A 68 -80.58 -29.75 -32.74
N GLN A 69 -80.13 -30.71 -33.55
CA GLN A 69 -78.70 -30.95 -33.86
C GLN A 69 -77.96 -29.67 -34.32
N ALA A 70 -78.65 -28.81 -35.07
CA ALA A 70 -78.10 -27.53 -35.51
C ALA A 70 -77.73 -26.61 -34.33
N VAL A 71 -78.55 -26.60 -33.27
CA VAL A 71 -78.27 -25.81 -32.06
C VAL A 71 -77.07 -26.39 -31.30
N THR A 72 -76.97 -27.71 -31.18
CA THR A 72 -75.83 -28.35 -30.52
C THR A 72 -74.51 -28.13 -31.27
N ASP A 73 -74.52 -28.15 -32.60
CA ASP A 73 -73.32 -27.91 -33.40
C ASP A 73 -72.91 -26.43 -33.33
N THR A 74 -73.86 -25.49 -33.39
CA THR A 74 -73.53 -24.07 -33.16
C THR A 74 -73.02 -23.77 -31.74
N MET A 75 -73.54 -24.47 -30.73
CA MET A 75 -73.03 -24.35 -29.36
C MET A 75 -71.63 -24.94 -29.21
N ARG A 76 -71.33 -26.06 -29.88
CA ARG A 76 -69.98 -26.66 -29.90
C ARG A 76 -68.99 -25.74 -30.60
N ASP A 77 -69.34 -25.21 -31.78
CA ASP A 77 -68.50 -24.24 -32.50
C ASP A 77 -68.27 -22.95 -31.69
N ALA A 78 -69.29 -22.48 -30.96
CA ALA A 78 -69.16 -21.32 -30.08
C ALA A 78 -68.26 -21.60 -28.86
N LEU A 79 -68.35 -22.80 -28.28
CA LEU A 79 -67.47 -23.24 -27.20
C LEU A 79 -66.02 -23.40 -27.68
N ASP A 80 -65.80 -23.99 -28.85
CA ASP A 80 -64.47 -24.15 -29.43
C ASP A 80 -63.84 -22.79 -29.71
N ARG A 81 -64.59 -21.83 -30.27
CA ARG A 81 -64.11 -20.45 -30.47
C ARG A 81 -63.80 -19.73 -29.17
N LEU A 82 -64.66 -19.90 -28.15
CA LEU A 82 -64.45 -19.29 -26.84
C LEU A 82 -63.24 -19.92 -26.13
N TRP A 83 -63.05 -21.22 -26.28
CA TRP A 83 -61.90 -21.95 -25.78
C TRP A 83 -60.60 -21.48 -26.44
N THR A 84 -60.53 -21.46 -27.78
CA THR A 84 -59.36 -20.96 -28.51
C THR A 84 -59.08 -19.50 -28.17
N SER A 85 -60.10 -18.65 -28.09
CA SER A 85 -59.93 -17.25 -27.70
C SER A 85 -59.43 -17.09 -26.25
N ALA A 86 -59.88 -17.94 -25.33
CA ALA A 86 -59.42 -17.92 -23.95
C ALA A 86 -57.97 -18.42 -23.84
N GLN A 87 -57.62 -19.47 -24.60
CA GLN A 87 -56.26 -19.98 -24.71
C GLN A 87 -55.32 -18.92 -25.29
N ASP A 88 -55.67 -18.30 -26.43
CA ASP A 88 -54.86 -17.26 -27.04
C ASP A 88 -54.66 -16.05 -26.12
N GLU A 89 -55.67 -15.67 -25.32
CA GLU A 89 -55.54 -14.58 -24.36
C GLU A 89 -54.68 -14.98 -23.16
N ALA A 90 -54.78 -16.22 -22.69
CA ALA A 90 -53.92 -16.75 -21.63
C ALA A 90 -52.45 -16.80 -22.09
N GLU A 91 -52.17 -17.31 -23.30
CA GLU A 91 -50.84 -17.33 -23.89
C GLU A 91 -50.28 -15.91 -24.05
N ARG A 92 -51.10 -14.96 -24.51
CA ARG A 92 -50.70 -13.54 -24.59
C ARG A 92 -50.45 -12.92 -23.22
N ALA A 93 -51.24 -13.24 -22.20
CA ALA A 93 -51.03 -12.76 -20.84
C ALA A 93 -49.73 -13.29 -20.22
N VAL A 94 -49.45 -14.58 -20.39
CA VAL A 94 -48.19 -15.22 -19.95
C VAL A 94 -47.01 -14.62 -20.70
N ALA A 95 -47.08 -14.46 -22.02
CA ALA A 95 -46.02 -13.85 -22.80
C ALA A 95 -45.71 -12.42 -22.36
N ARG A 96 -46.74 -11.59 -22.10
CA ARG A 96 -46.56 -10.22 -21.56
C ARG A 96 -45.87 -10.25 -20.19
N ARG A 97 -46.24 -11.17 -19.32
CA ARG A 97 -45.67 -11.29 -17.97
C ARG A 97 -44.24 -11.81 -17.98
N LEU A 98 -43.92 -12.77 -18.84
CA LEU A 98 -42.55 -13.26 -19.04
C LEU A 98 -41.63 -12.16 -19.59
N LEU A 99 -42.11 -11.36 -20.54
CA LEU A 99 -41.36 -10.21 -21.05
C LEU A 99 -41.10 -9.18 -19.96
N ALA A 100 -42.13 -8.77 -19.22
CA ALA A 100 -41.99 -7.83 -18.11
C ALA A 100 -41.08 -8.36 -16.99
N MET A 101 -41.07 -9.67 -16.75
CA MET A 101 -40.16 -10.29 -15.78
C MET A 101 -38.72 -10.31 -16.28
N ARG A 102 -38.50 -10.63 -17.56
CA ARG A 102 -37.16 -10.59 -18.18
C ARG A 102 -36.57 -9.19 -18.14
N GLU A 103 -37.35 -8.18 -18.51
CA GLU A 103 -36.94 -6.77 -18.46
C GLU A 103 -36.50 -6.37 -17.04
N ARG A 104 -37.28 -6.72 -16.00
CA ARG A 104 -36.90 -6.44 -14.60
C ARG A 104 -35.64 -7.17 -14.14
N VAL A 105 -35.42 -8.40 -14.61
CA VAL A 105 -34.19 -9.15 -14.28
C VAL A 105 -32.99 -8.55 -14.99
N GLU A 106 -33.14 -8.15 -16.25
CA GLU A 106 -32.11 -7.45 -17.02
C GLU A 106 -31.75 -6.12 -16.37
N ASP A 107 -32.75 -5.29 -16.01
CA ASP A 107 -32.54 -4.03 -15.29
C ASP A 107 -31.81 -4.23 -13.96
N ALA A 108 -32.25 -5.19 -13.14
CA ALA A 108 -31.60 -5.49 -11.86
C ALA A 108 -30.17 -6.02 -12.04
N SER A 109 -29.91 -6.78 -13.11
CA SER A 109 -28.55 -7.23 -13.43
C SER A 109 -27.65 -6.08 -13.90
N GLY A 110 -28.20 -5.13 -14.67
CA GLY A 110 -27.50 -3.92 -15.07
C GLY A 110 -27.15 -3.02 -13.90
N GLU A 111 -28.10 -2.79 -12.96
CA GLU A 111 -27.85 -2.04 -11.73
C GLU A 111 -26.73 -2.68 -10.89
N ARG A 112 -26.74 -4.01 -10.76
CA ARG A 112 -25.69 -4.75 -10.05
C ARG A 112 -24.33 -4.57 -10.72
N ASP A 113 -24.26 -4.68 -12.04
CA ASP A 113 -23.00 -4.62 -12.77
C ASP A 113 -22.40 -3.21 -12.73
N LEU A 114 -23.23 -2.16 -12.84
CA LEU A 114 -22.82 -0.77 -12.64
C LEU A 114 -22.30 -0.53 -11.21
N ALA A 115 -23.01 -1.01 -10.18
CA ALA A 115 -22.56 -0.87 -8.79
C ALA A 115 -21.25 -1.63 -8.52
N LEU A 116 -21.01 -2.75 -9.22
CA LEU A 116 -19.77 -3.52 -9.13
C LEU A 116 -18.60 -2.77 -9.80
N GLU A 117 -18.83 -2.15 -10.96
CA GLU A 117 -17.83 -1.30 -11.63
C GLU A 117 -17.44 -0.08 -10.78
N GLU A 118 -18.41 0.59 -10.16
CA GLU A 118 -18.16 1.69 -9.22
C GLU A 118 -17.33 1.21 -8.02
N LEU A 119 -17.71 0.06 -7.42
CA LEU A 119 -16.95 -0.52 -6.31
C LEU A 119 -15.52 -0.86 -6.72
N GLN A 120 -15.30 -1.48 -7.88
CA GLN A 120 -13.96 -1.79 -8.39
C GLN A 120 -13.12 -0.53 -8.60
N THR A 121 -13.73 0.54 -9.08
CA THR A 121 -13.07 1.84 -9.27
C THR A 121 -12.64 2.43 -7.93
N THR A 122 -13.54 2.48 -6.94
CA THR A 122 -13.21 3.02 -5.60
C THR A 122 -12.13 2.20 -4.87
N VAL A 123 -12.10 0.88 -5.07
CA VAL A 123 -11.03 0.02 -4.53
C VAL A 123 -9.68 0.35 -5.17
N GLN A 124 -9.63 0.57 -6.49
CA GLN A 124 -8.38 0.96 -7.17
C GLN A 124 -7.90 2.34 -6.71
N GLU A 125 -8.81 3.29 -6.50
CA GLU A 125 -8.50 4.62 -5.96
C GLU A 125 -7.96 4.51 -4.52
N LEU A 126 -8.54 3.65 -3.68
CA LEU A 126 -8.06 3.40 -2.33
C LEU A 126 -6.65 2.78 -2.34
N ASP A 127 -6.40 1.79 -3.20
CA ASP A 127 -5.06 1.18 -3.36
C ASP A 127 -4.02 2.23 -3.80
N ALA A 128 -4.40 3.16 -4.69
CA ALA A 128 -3.54 4.26 -5.12
C ALA A 128 -3.27 5.26 -3.99
N LEU A 129 -4.29 5.63 -3.19
CA LEU A 129 -4.13 6.47 -2.01
C LEU A 129 -3.24 5.81 -0.95
N GLN A 130 -3.39 4.50 -0.73
CA GLN A 130 -2.54 3.75 0.18
C GLN A 130 -1.08 3.74 -0.29
N GLY A 131 -0.83 3.51 -1.58
CA GLY A 131 0.52 3.62 -2.15
C GLY A 131 1.13 5.01 -1.99
N ARG A 132 0.32 6.08 -2.10
CA ARG A 132 0.77 7.46 -1.86
C ARG A 132 1.05 7.74 -0.37
N LEU A 133 0.26 7.19 0.54
CA LEU A 133 0.49 7.24 1.98
C LEU A 133 1.82 6.58 2.36
N ASP A 134 2.10 5.39 1.82
CA ASP A 134 3.36 4.68 2.08
C ASP A 134 4.58 5.49 1.59
N GLN A 135 4.49 6.08 0.39
CA GLN A 135 5.53 6.93 -0.16
C GLN A 135 5.77 8.19 0.69
N MET A 136 4.69 8.88 1.08
CA MET A 136 4.80 10.08 1.92
C MET A 136 5.31 9.75 3.32
N THR A 137 4.95 8.58 3.86
CA THR A 137 5.43 8.12 5.18
C THR A 137 6.93 7.86 5.14
N SER A 138 7.42 7.16 4.11
CA SER A 138 8.87 6.94 3.95
C SER A 138 9.64 8.25 3.72
N ALA A 139 9.08 9.19 2.93
CA ALA A 139 9.69 10.50 2.73
C ALA A 139 9.72 11.32 4.04
N TYR A 140 8.67 11.24 4.85
CA TYR A 140 8.61 11.86 6.18
C TYR A 140 9.67 11.29 7.12
N GLU A 141 9.82 9.96 7.18
CA GLU A 141 10.85 9.29 7.99
C GLU A 141 12.26 9.74 7.59
N GLN A 142 12.57 9.77 6.28
CA GLN A 142 13.86 10.24 5.78
C GLN A 142 14.14 11.71 6.16
N LYS A 143 13.11 12.56 6.15
CA LYS A 143 13.24 13.97 6.57
C LYS A 143 13.40 14.09 8.09
N ALA A 144 12.72 13.25 8.87
CA ALA A 144 12.88 13.20 10.31
C ALA A 144 14.32 12.80 10.70
N ASP A 145 14.85 11.77 10.04
CA ASP A 145 16.23 11.33 10.22
C ASP A 145 17.24 12.42 9.82
N ALA A 146 16.98 13.16 8.74
CA ALA A 146 17.80 14.29 8.32
C ALA A 146 17.81 15.44 9.35
N VAL A 147 16.64 15.78 9.92
CA VAL A 147 16.55 16.79 10.99
C VAL A 147 17.34 16.34 12.22
N ALA A 148 17.22 15.07 12.63
CA ALA A 148 17.98 14.53 13.75
C ALA A 148 19.50 14.58 13.51
N GLY A 149 19.95 14.28 12.28
CA GLY A 149 21.35 14.41 11.89
C GLY A 149 21.85 15.86 11.97
N LEU A 150 21.07 16.83 11.49
CA LEU A 150 21.42 18.24 11.59
C LEU A 150 21.47 18.75 13.04
N GLU A 151 20.61 18.23 13.93
CA GLU A 151 20.66 18.52 15.37
C GLU A 151 21.97 18.03 16.01
N GLU A 152 22.44 16.85 15.61
CA GLU A 152 23.75 16.32 16.05
C GLU A 152 24.90 17.19 15.53
N ASP A 153 24.87 17.58 14.25
CA ASP A 153 25.89 18.45 13.65
C ASP A 153 25.95 19.82 14.33
N ILE A 154 24.80 20.40 14.66
CA ILE A 154 24.69 21.65 15.44
C ILE A 154 25.35 21.47 16.83
N ALA A 155 25.06 20.38 17.53
CA ALA A 155 25.63 20.12 18.84
C ALA A 155 27.17 19.99 18.78
N LEU A 156 27.69 19.31 17.76
CA LEU A 156 29.12 19.20 17.51
C LEU A 156 29.75 20.56 17.13
N ALA A 157 29.07 21.37 16.32
CA ALA A 157 29.51 22.71 15.95
C ALA A 157 29.57 23.64 17.18
N MET A 158 28.57 23.59 18.05
CA MET A 158 28.57 24.32 19.33
C MET A 158 29.75 23.91 20.22
N GLN A 159 30.02 22.62 20.36
CA GLN A 159 31.15 22.14 21.15
C GLN A 159 32.50 22.63 20.60
N ARG A 160 32.65 22.67 19.26
CA ARG A 160 33.84 23.21 18.59
C ARG A 160 33.97 24.71 18.83
N SER A 161 32.87 25.47 18.74
CA SER A 161 32.83 26.90 19.06
C SER A 161 33.26 27.18 20.50
N ASP A 162 32.71 26.45 21.49
CA ASP A 162 33.07 26.61 22.89
C ASP A 162 34.56 26.33 23.15
N ALA A 163 35.13 25.34 22.45
CA ALA A 163 36.54 25.02 22.54
C ALA A 163 37.43 26.12 21.91
N ALA A 164 37.02 26.68 20.77
CA ALA A 164 37.71 27.79 20.13
C ALA A 164 37.65 29.07 20.99
N GLU A 165 36.50 29.36 21.61
CA GLU A 165 36.33 30.51 22.52
C GLU A 165 37.27 30.42 23.72
N LYS A 166 37.41 29.23 24.32
CA LYS A 166 38.37 28.99 25.41
C LYS A 166 39.82 29.24 24.97
N ARG A 167 40.22 28.74 23.80
CA ARG A 167 41.58 28.98 23.26
C ARG A 167 41.84 30.47 22.99
N ALA A 168 40.86 31.17 22.43
CA ALA A 168 40.95 32.61 22.20
C ALA A 168 41.09 33.38 23.53
N ALA A 169 40.36 32.98 24.57
CA ALA A 169 40.48 33.58 25.91
C ALA A 169 41.89 33.34 26.52
N GLU A 170 42.42 32.11 26.43
CA GLU A 170 43.77 31.80 26.90
C GLU A 170 44.85 32.57 26.12
N LEU A 171 44.71 32.71 24.81
CA LEU A 171 45.63 33.51 23.99
C LEU A 171 45.56 34.99 24.34
N ALA A 172 44.36 35.54 24.60
CA ALA A 172 44.19 36.92 25.03
C ALA A 172 44.84 37.18 26.41
N GLU A 173 44.71 36.24 27.34
CA GLU A 173 45.41 36.31 28.64
C GLU A 173 46.93 36.32 28.46
N ARG A 174 47.48 35.42 27.62
CA ARG A 174 48.92 35.38 27.29
C ARG A 174 49.43 36.67 26.64
N VAL A 175 48.62 37.29 25.76
CA VAL A 175 48.95 38.61 25.19
C VAL A 175 49.03 39.65 26.31
N SER A 176 48.05 39.69 27.22
CA SER A 176 48.05 40.64 28.34
C SER A 176 49.25 40.45 29.27
N THR A 177 49.68 39.22 29.54
CA THR A 177 50.85 38.96 30.40
C THR A 177 52.14 39.41 29.71
N LEU A 178 52.32 39.09 28.42
CA LEU A 178 53.51 39.50 27.67
C LEU A 178 53.58 41.02 27.45
N GLU A 179 52.44 41.69 27.27
CA GLU A 179 52.38 43.16 27.21
C GLU A 179 52.86 43.80 28.52
N ALA A 180 52.50 43.23 29.67
CA ALA A 180 52.95 43.69 30.97
C ALA A 180 54.45 43.43 31.19
N GLU A 181 54.95 42.24 30.80
CA GLU A 181 56.37 41.90 30.87
C GLU A 181 57.23 42.80 29.97
N LEU A 182 56.77 43.06 28.75
CA LEU A 182 57.40 43.97 27.80
C LEU A 182 57.45 45.41 28.33
N ALA A 183 56.34 45.92 28.87
CA ALA A 183 56.31 47.23 29.50
C ALA A 183 57.29 47.33 30.68
N GLY A 184 57.40 46.27 31.49
CA GLY A 184 58.39 46.16 32.55
C GLY A 184 59.84 46.21 32.03
N ALA A 185 60.18 45.37 31.05
CA ALA A 185 61.51 45.31 30.45
C ALA A 185 61.91 46.63 29.76
N MET A 186 60.97 47.31 29.10
CA MET A 186 61.19 48.64 28.52
C MET A 186 61.46 49.69 29.61
N SER A 187 60.73 49.64 30.73
CA SER A 187 60.96 50.54 31.88
C SER A 187 62.31 50.30 32.52
N GLU A 188 62.75 49.04 32.67
CA GLU A 188 64.07 48.69 33.19
C GLU A 188 65.19 49.17 32.26
N LEU A 189 65.05 48.96 30.95
CA LEU A 189 65.99 49.47 29.95
C LEU A 189 66.10 51.00 29.99
N ALA A 190 64.97 51.71 30.15
CA ALA A 190 64.95 53.16 30.29
C ALA A 190 65.66 53.62 31.57
N ALA A 191 65.38 52.97 32.71
CA ALA A 191 66.05 53.25 33.98
C ALA A 191 67.57 52.99 33.91
N HIS A 192 67.99 51.90 33.24
CA HIS A 192 69.40 51.60 33.01
C HIS A 192 70.08 52.69 32.18
N ARG A 193 69.45 53.16 31.10
CA ARG A 193 69.98 54.26 30.27
C ARG A 193 70.06 55.59 31.02
N GLU A 194 69.05 55.92 31.84
CA GLU A 194 69.10 57.12 32.70
C GLU A 194 70.20 57.03 33.77
N ALA A 195 70.39 55.85 34.37
CA ALA A 195 71.48 55.63 35.32
C ALA A 195 72.85 55.73 34.63
N ALA A 196 72.97 55.19 33.41
CA ALA A 196 74.18 55.30 32.59
C ALA A 196 74.48 56.75 32.18
N SER A 197 73.45 57.55 31.84
CA SER A 197 73.63 58.96 31.49
C SER A 197 74.06 59.80 32.69
N ARG A 198 73.44 59.61 33.87
CA ARG A 198 73.85 60.28 35.11
C ARG A 198 75.28 59.92 35.51
N ALA A 199 75.65 58.64 35.43
CA ALA A 199 77.02 58.20 35.70
C ALA A 199 78.05 58.78 34.71
N ALA A 200 77.66 59.01 33.44
CA ALA A 200 78.52 59.65 32.46
C ALA A 200 78.68 61.16 32.74
N GLU A 201 77.62 61.84 33.17
CA GLU A 201 77.67 63.24 33.61
C GLU A 201 78.56 63.41 34.86
N ASP A 202 78.38 62.57 35.88
CA ASP A 202 79.19 62.56 37.11
C ASP A 202 80.68 62.25 36.84
N ALA A 203 80.95 61.32 35.90
CA ALA A 203 82.31 60.99 35.48
C ALA A 203 82.96 62.14 34.68
N ASN A 204 82.19 62.89 33.90
CA ASN A 204 82.69 64.04 33.14
C ASN A 204 82.97 65.25 34.06
N GLU A 205 82.17 65.45 35.11
CA GLU A 205 82.47 66.41 36.18
C GLU A 205 83.72 66.00 36.99
N SER A 206 83.87 64.72 37.31
CA SER A 206 85.04 64.20 38.06
C SER A 206 86.33 64.14 37.22
N ALA A 207 86.24 63.93 35.90
CA ALA A 207 87.39 63.93 35.00
C ALA A 207 88.05 65.32 34.85
N GLN A 208 87.35 66.40 35.21
CA GLN A 208 87.95 67.73 35.35
C GLN A 208 88.81 67.87 36.63
N ALA A 209 88.79 66.89 37.55
CA ALA A 209 89.50 66.92 38.83
C ALA A 209 90.71 65.96 38.91
N GLU A 210 90.74 64.79 38.26
CA GLU A 210 91.93 63.92 38.11
C GLU A 210 91.70 62.77 37.10
N PRO A 211 92.71 62.29 36.33
CA PRO A 211 92.52 61.26 35.31
C PRO A 211 92.70 59.84 35.91
N VAL A 212 91.59 59.14 36.19
CA VAL A 212 91.62 57.74 36.62
C VAL A 212 91.32 56.81 35.43
N ALA A 213 92.25 55.90 35.14
CA ALA A 213 92.23 54.96 34.02
C ALA A 213 91.28 53.75 34.18
N ALA A 214 90.39 53.74 35.18
CA ALA A 214 89.49 52.62 35.49
C ALA A 214 88.13 52.66 34.77
N SER A 215 87.82 53.73 34.02
CA SER A 215 86.48 53.96 33.45
C SER A 215 86.13 53.11 32.22
N GLY A 216 87.12 52.53 31.53
CA GLY A 216 86.92 51.79 30.28
C GLY A 216 86.22 50.44 30.46
N ASP A 217 86.59 49.68 31.49
CA ASP A 217 85.98 48.36 31.77
C ASP A 217 84.53 48.51 32.21
N ASP A 218 84.22 49.46 33.11
CA ASP A 218 82.85 49.70 33.58
C ASP A 218 81.91 50.19 32.48
N ALA A 219 82.42 50.96 31.51
CA ALA A 219 81.63 51.39 30.34
C ALA A 219 81.33 50.21 29.40
N SER A 220 82.28 49.29 29.21
CA SER A 220 82.08 48.09 28.39
C SER A 220 81.05 47.12 28.99
N VAL A 221 81.09 46.92 30.31
CA VAL A 221 80.14 46.06 31.04
C VAL A 221 78.72 46.64 30.98
N ARG A 222 78.57 47.96 31.10
CA ARG A 222 77.27 48.66 30.95
C ARG A 222 76.72 48.55 29.54
N ALA A 223 77.54 48.74 28.50
CA ALA A 223 77.11 48.58 27.12
C ALA A 223 76.66 47.14 26.81
N ALA A 224 77.34 46.13 27.37
CA ALA A 224 76.93 44.74 27.24
C ALA A 224 75.58 44.46 27.93
N GLN A 225 75.34 45.04 29.11
CA GLN A 225 74.05 44.94 29.81
C GLN A 225 72.91 45.61 29.04
N GLU A 226 73.11 46.83 28.53
CA GLU A 226 72.10 47.50 27.70
C GLU A 226 71.79 46.73 26.42
N SER A 227 72.78 46.12 25.78
CA SER A 227 72.57 45.24 24.62
C SER A 227 71.74 44.01 25.00
N ALA A 228 72.06 43.37 26.12
CA ALA A 228 71.31 42.21 26.60
C ALA A 228 69.85 42.56 26.94
N HIS A 229 69.59 43.71 27.57
CA HIS A 229 68.23 44.18 27.84
C HIS A 229 67.49 44.56 26.55
N ALA A 230 68.17 45.17 25.57
CA ALA A 230 67.55 45.48 24.27
C ALA A 230 67.20 44.21 23.47
N GLU A 231 68.06 43.18 23.51
CA GLU A 231 67.77 41.88 22.92
C GLU A 231 66.60 41.17 23.61
N ALA A 232 66.49 41.29 24.94
CA ALA A 232 65.35 40.76 25.69
C ALA A 232 64.03 41.44 25.30
N VAL A 233 64.02 42.78 25.16
CA VAL A 233 62.86 43.52 24.66
C VAL A 233 62.50 43.09 23.24
N ALA A 234 63.46 42.98 22.32
CA ALA A 234 63.21 42.55 20.95
C ALA A 234 62.65 41.11 20.87
N ARG A 235 63.11 40.20 21.75
CA ARG A 235 62.54 38.86 21.86
C ARG A 235 61.08 38.90 22.32
N LEU A 236 60.78 39.65 23.39
CA LEU A 236 59.41 39.80 23.90
C LEU A 236 58.49 40.44 22.86
N GLU A 237 58.95 41.46 22.12
CA GLU A 237 58.20 42.07 21.01
C GLU A 237 57.82 41.04 19.94
N GLY A 238 58.79 40.22 19.52
CA GLY A 238 58.55 39.17 18.53
C GLY A 238 57.60 38.07 19.02
N GLU A 239 57.73 37.63 20.27
CA GLU A 239 56.82 36.66 20.88
C GLU A 239 55.39 37.22 20.99
N LEU A 240 55.26 38.48 21.39
CA LEU A 240 53.97 39.16 21.53
C LEU A 240 53.29 39.35 20.16
N GLU A 241 54.03 39.73 19.11
CA GLU A 241 53.52 39.77 17.75
C GLU A 241 53.07 38.39 17.25
N ALA A 242 53.84 37.33 17.54
CA ALA A 242 53.46 35.96 17.17
C ALA A 242 52.16 35.51 17.87
N ILE A 243 52.00 35.78 19.17
CA ILE A 243 50.78 35.41 19.90
C ILE A 243 49.58 36.27 19.46
N ARG A 244 49.77 37.58 19.20
CA ARG A 244 48.71 38.43 18.63
C ARG A 244 48.26 37.93 17.26
N ALA A 245 49.18 37.47 16.41
CA ALA A 245 48.85 36.86 15.12
C ALA A 245 48.05 35.56 15.32
N ALA A 246 48.46 34.70 16.25
CA ALA A 246 47.73 33.47 16.59
C ALA A 246 46.31 33.76 17.14
N LEU A 247 46.16 34.77 18.00
CA LEU A 247 44.85 35.19 18.53
C LEU A 247 43.92 35.67 17.42
N ARG A 248 44.42 36.49 16.49
CA ARG A 248 43.62 36.95 15.33
C ARG A 248 43.20 35.78 14.45
N ALA A 249 44.12 34.86 14.15
CA ALA A 249 43.80 33.67 13.38
C ALA A 249 42.74 32.79 14.05
N GLU A 250 42.78 32.61 15.37
CA GLU A 250 41.75 31.86 16.12
C GLU A 250 40.41 32.60 16.12
N GLN A 251 40.40 33.93 16.23
CA GLN A 251 39.18 34.75 16.16
C GLN A 251 38.52 34.68 14.78
N ASP A 252 39.31 34.77 13.70
CA ASP A 252 38.82 34.65 12.33
C ASP A 252 38.27 33.23 12.06
N ALA A 253 38.97 32.19 12.53
CA ALA A 253 38.49 30.81 12.46
C ALA A 253 37.19 30.59 13.24
N HIS A 254 37.08 31.19 14.44
CA HIS A 254 35.86 31.15 15.24
C HIS A 254 34.70 31.89 14.53
N ALA A 255 34.96 33.02 13.89
CA ALA A 255 33.93 33.75 13.14
C ALA A 255 33.39 32.89 11.99
N ALA A 256 34.28 32.25 11.21
CA ALA A 256 33.89 31.34 10.14
C ALA A 256 33.07 30.14 10.66
N GLN A 257 33.46 29.54 11.79
CA GLN A 257 32.70 28.44 12.42
C GLN A 257 31.30 28.87 12.90
N ARG A 258 31.14 30.10 13.41
CA ARG A 258 29.81 30.63 13.78
C ARG A 258 28.91 30.82 12.57
N GLU A 259 29.46 31.28 11.45
CA GLU A 259 28.72 31.41 10.19
C GLU A 259 28.27 30.04 9.67
N GLU A 260 29.15 29.03 9.71
CA GLU A 260 28.82 27.65 9.34
C GLU A 260 27.71 27.08 10.25
N ALA A 261 27.83 27.25 11.57
CA ALA A 261 26.79 26.81 12.52
C ALA A 261 25.45 27.51 12.26
N ALA A 262 25.46 28.82 11.95
CA ALA A 262 24.25 29.56 11.62
C ALA A 262 23.60 29.06 10.31
N ALA A 263 24.41 28.66 9.33
CA ALA A 263 23.91 28.06 8.09
C ALA A 263 23.25 26.70 8.36
N VAL A 264 23.89 25.81 9.13
CA VAL A 264 23.30 24.51 9.51
C VAL A 264 22.02 24.69 10.33
N HIS A 265 21.96 25.68 11.23
CA HIS A 265 20.74 26.03 11.96
C HIS A 265 19.59 26.43 11.03
N ALA A 266 19.87 27.25 10.02
CA ALA A 266 18.87 27.67 9.03
C ALA A 266 18.41 26.50 8.16
N GLU A 267 19.30 25.60 7.77
CA GLU A 267 18.96 24.35 7.07
C GLU A 267 18.05 23.46 7.92
N ARG A 268 18.33 23.34 9.22
CA ARG A 268 17.47 22.58 10.15
C ARG A 268 16.09 23.22 10.35
N ASP A 269 15.99 24.55 10.39
CA ASP A 269 14.69 25.24 10.43
C ASP A 269 13.88 25.00 9.15
N ALA A 270 14.53 25.09 8.00
CA ALA A 270 13.90 24.81 6.72
C ALA A 270 13.41 23.35 6.63
N ALA A 271 14.26 22.39 7.03
CA ALA A 271 13.89 20.98 7.08
C ALA A 271 12.76 20.70 8.07
N ALA A 272 12.71 21.37 9.23
CA ALA A 272 11.62 21.25 10.19
C ALA A 272 10.28 21.77 9.64
N LEU A 273 10.29 22.86 8.87
CA LEU A 273 9.11 23.37 8.19
C LEU A 273 8.61 22.40 7.10
N GLU A 274 9.53 21.83 6.31
CA GLU A 274 9.21 20.79 5.34
C GLU A 274 8.59 19.56 6.01
N LEU A 275 9.13 19.15 7.16
CA LEU A 275 8.63 18.03 7.96
C LEU A 275 7.19 18.29 8.43
N GLN A 276 6.91 19.49 8.95
CA GLN A 276 5.56 19.89 9.36
C GLN A 276 4.58 19.87 8.18
N ASN A 277 5.00 20.34 7.01
CA ASN A 277 4.18 20.29 5.79
C ASN A 277 3.90 18.84 5.37
N ALA A 278 4.89 17.94 5.45
CA ALA A 278 4.69 16.52 5.15
C ALA A 278 3.73 15.85 6.14
N GLN A 279 3.78 16.20 7.44
CA GLN A 279 2.81 15.72 8.44
C GLN A 279 1.38 16.14 8.10
N ALA A 280 1.18 17.41 7.70
CA ALA A 280 -0.14 17.89 7.31
C ALA A 280 -0.67 17.17 6.07
N GLN A 281 0.20 16.87 5.09
CA GLN A 281 -0.17 16.09 3.91
C GLN A 281 -0.50 14.64 4.25
N LEU A 282 0.24 14.00 5.15
CA LEU A 282 -0.07 12.65 5.65
C LEU A 282 -1.43 12.59 6.35
N ALA A 283 -1.75 13.60 7.17
CA ALA A 283 -3.06 13.69 7.80
C ALA A 283 -4.19 13.79 6.75
N SER A 284 -4.03 14.68 5.75
CA SER A 284 -5.01 14.83 4.66
C SER A 284 -5.22 13.54 3.86
N LEU A 285 -4.15 12.85 3.48
CA LEU A 285 -4.25 11.58 2.74
C LEU A 285 -4.87 10.46 3.59
N THR A 286 -4.64 10.49 4.90
CA THR A 286 -5.25 9.53 5.83
C THR A 286 -6.76 9.75 5.91
N ASP A 287 -7.19 11.02 6.02
CA ASP A 287 -8.60 11.39 6.01
C ASP A 287 -9.29 11.00 4.68
N GLU A 288 -8.62 11.23 3.54
CA GLU A 288 -9.11 10.80 2.22
C GLU A 288 -9.26 9.28 2.12
N ARG A 289 -8.29 8.51 2.65
CA ARG A 289 -8.38 7.05 2.70
C ARG A 289 -9.53 6.59 3.58
N ASP A 290 -9.75 7.22 4.73
CA ASP A 290 -10.87 6.89 5.62
C ASP A 290 -12.22 7.21 4.97
N ALA A 291 -12.32 8.31 4.21
CA ALA A 291 -13.49 8.60 3.40
C ALA A 291 -13.71 7.52 2.32
N GLY A 292 -12.66 7.11 1.60
CA GLY A 292 -12.72 6.05 0.60
C GLY A 292 -13.15 4.69 1.18
N THR A 293 -12.64 4.30 2.35
CA THR A 293 -13.10 3.07 3.04
C THR A 293 -14.59 3.13 3.39
N SER A 294 -15.08 4.29 3.81
CA SER A 294 -16.48 4.51 4.14
C SER A 294 -17.37 4.43 2.89
N GLU A 295 -16.88 4.93 1.75
CA GLU A 295 -17.56 4.82 0.47
C GLU A 295 -17.62 3.37 -0.03
N ILE A 296 -16.53 2.61 0.06
CA ILE A 296 -16.53 1.18 -0.25
C ILE A 296 -17.54 0.42 0.60
N ALA A 297 -17.64 0.71 1.89
CA ALA A 297 -18.64 0.10 2.77
C ALA A 297 -20.07 0.43 2.32
N ARG A 298 -20.32 1.68 1.92
CA ARG A 298 -21.61 2.14 1.38
C ARG A 298 -21.97 1.45 0.05
N LEU A 299 -21.05 1.41 -0.90
CA LEU A 299 -21.25 0.78 -2.21
C LEU A 299 -21.42 -0.74 -2.08
N SER A 300 -20.67 -1.37 -1.16
CA SER A 300 -20.83 -2.80 -0.85
C SER A 300 -22.21 -3.11 -0.27
N ALA A 301 -22.74 -2.25 0.59
CA ALA A 301 -24.10 -2.39 1.12
C ALA A 301 -25.15 -2.21 0.00
N SER A 302 -24.99 -1.19 -0.85
CA SER A 302 -25.86 -0.97 -2.02
C SER A 302 -25.87 -2.16 -2.98
N LEU A 303 -24.70 -2.74 -3.26
CA LEU A 303 -24.56 -3.94 -4.09
C LEU A 303 -25.29 -5.14 -3.46
N ALA A 304 -25.16 -5.34 -2.14
CA ALA A 304 -25.87 -6.41 -1.44
C ALA A 304 -27.40 -6.22 -1.49
N GLU A 305 -27.88 -4.99 -1.35
CA GLU A 305 -29.31 -4.67 -1.49
C GLU A 305 -29.82 -4.91 -2.92
N ALA A 306 -29.06 -4.53 -3.95
CA ALA A 306 -29.39 -4.79 -5.35
C ALA A 306 -29.46 -6.30 -5.64
N GLN A 307 -28.51 -7.08 -5.11
CA GLN A 307 -28.51 -8.54 -5.21
C GLN A 307 -29.71 -9.16 -4.50
N GLN A 308 -30.07 -8.66 -3.31
CA GLN A 308 -31.27 -9.12 -2.60
C GLN A 308 -32.55 -8.81 -3.38
N ARG A 309 -32.69 -7.60 -3.94
CA ARG A 309 -33.83 -7.24 -4.80
C ARG A 309 -33.93 -8.14 -6.03
N ALA A 310 -32.81 -8.45 -6.68
CA ALA A 310 -32.79 -9.40 -7.80
C ALA A 310 -33.23 -10.81 -7.37
N ALA A 311 -32.79 -11.28 -6.19
CA ALA A 311 -33.19 -12.58 -5.65
C ALA A 311 -34.68 -12.62 -5.25
N GLU A 312 -35.20 -11.56 -4.65
CA GLU A 312 -36.63 -11.42 -4.31
C GLU A 312 -37.51 -11.39 -5.56
N LEU A 313 -37.11 -10.66 -6.60
CA LEU A 313 -37.78 -10.67 -7.89
C LEU A 313 -37.80 -12.08 -8.50
N ALA A 314 -36.66 -12.78 -8.52
CA ALA A 314 -36.58 -14.16 -8.99
C ALA A 314 -37.46 -15.12 -8.17
N GLY A 315 -37.45 -15.01 -6.83
CA GLY A 315 -38.29 -15.82 -5.94
C GLY A 315 -39.79 -15.55 -6.10
N SER A 316 -40.16 -14.27 -6.28
CA SER A 316 -41.55 -13.87 -6.52
C SER A 316 -42.08 -14.38 -7.85
N ALA A 317 -41.25 -14.48 -8.91
CA ALA A 317 -41.67 -15.10 -10.16
C ALA A 317 -41.98 -16.59 -9.99
N VAL A 318 -41.13 -17.34 -9.27
CA VAL A 318 -41.34 -18.78 -9.01
C VAL A 318 -42.58 -19.00 -8.14
N ALA A 319 -42.80 -18.17 -7.11
CA ALA A 319 -43.97 -18.28 -6.24
C ALA A 319 -45.28 -17.96 -6.99
N ASN A 320 -45.24 -16.99 -7.91
CA ASN A 320 -46.40 -16.54 -8.66
C ASN A 320 -46.73 -17.49 -9.83
N GLU A 321 -45.75 -18.24 -10.36
CA GLU A 321 -45.97 -19.40 -11.24
C GLU A 321 -46.57 -20.61 -10.49
N ALA A 322 -46.12 -20.88 -9.24
CA ALA A 322 -46.65 -21.96 -8.42
C ALA A 322 -48.09 -21.71 -7.95
N ALA A 323 -48.46 -20.45 -7.68
CA ALA A 323 -49.81 -20.06 -7.30
C ALA A 323 -50.81 -20.19 -8.47
N GLU A 324 -50.41 -19.84 -9.69
CA GLU A 324 -51.26 -19.99 -10.88
C GLU A 324 -51.33 -21.44 -11.38
N GLY A 325 -50.28 -22.24 -11.18
CA GLY A 325 -50.30 -23.69 -11.43
C GLY A 325 -51.27 -24.47 -10.53
N ALA A 326 -51.59 -23.94 -9.34
CA ALA A 326 -52.59 -24.54 -8.44
C ALA A 326 -54.04 -24.26 -8.88
N ASP A 327 -54.28 -23.14 -9.56
CA ASP A 327 -55.61 -22.76 -10.10
C ASP A 327 -55.86 -23.41 -11.49
N ALA A 328 -54.80 -23.62 -12.27
CA ALA A 328 -54.85 -24.33 -13.55
C ALA A 328 -54.91 -25.88 -13.43
N ALA A 329 -54.67 -26.44 -12.23
CA ALA A 329 -54.69 -27.90 -11.99
C ALA A 329 -56.07 -28.56 -12.15
N SER A 330 -57.11 -27.80 -12.49
CA SER A 330 -58.44 -28.32 -12.82
C SER A 330 -58.74 -28.41 -14.32
N ALA A 331 -57.79 -28.05 -15.20
CA ALA A 331 -57.97 -28.18 -16.65
C ALA A 331 -56.75 -28.83 -17.35
N GLN A 332 -56.93 -30.11 -17.68
CA GLN A 332 -56.32 -30.88 -18.78
C GLN A 332 -54.83 -31.26 -18.72
N GLY A 333 -54.59 -32.57 -18.85
CA GLY A 333 -53.28 -33.20 -18.94
C GLY A 333 -52.77 -33.36 -20.36
N ALA A 334 -52.39 -32.25 -20.99
CA ALA A 334 -51.47 -32.26 -22.12
C ALA A 334 -50.19 -31.50 -21.70
N ASP A 335 -49.03 -32.08 -22.05
CA ASP A 335 -47.68 -31.52 -21.93
C ASP A 335 -46.95 -31.55 -20.58
N ALA A 336 -47.25 -32.54 -19.73
CA ALA A 336 -46.35 -32.92 -18.63
C ALA A 336 -44.94 -33.35 -19.11
N GLN A 337 -44.83 -33.90 -20.32
CA GLN A 337 -43.56 -34.33 -20.91
C GLN A 337 -42.70 -33.16 -21.40
N GLU A 338 -43.29 -32.10 -21.98
CA GLU A 338 -42.53 -30.93 -22.44
C GLU A 338 -41.97 -30.12 -21.26
N ILE A 339 -42.72 -30.04 -20.16
CA ILE A 339 -42.25 -29.43 -18.91
C ILE A 339 -41.07 -30.22 -18.32
N GLU A 340 -41.09 -31.55 -18.37
CA GLU A 340 -39.93 -32.35 -17.94
C GLU A 340 -38.72 -32.16 -18.88
N VAL A 341 -38.93 -32.04 -20.19
CA VAL A 341 -37.85 -31.75 -21.15
C VAL A 341 -37.22 -30.37 -20.88
N LEU A 342 -38.03 -29.34 -20.66
CA LEU A 342 -37.54 -27.99 -20.32
C LEU A 342 -36.79 -27.96 -18.99
N LYS A 343 -37.29 -28.68 -17.96
CA LYS A 343 -36.57 -28.82 -16.68
C LYS A 343 -35.23 -29.53 -16.84
N ALA A 344 -35.18 -30.59 -17.64
CA ALA A 344 -33.94 -31.29 -17.95
C ALA A 344 -32.95 -30.40 -18.73
N GLN A 345 -33.47 -29.53 -19.60
CA GLN A 345 -32.65 -28.57 -20.35
C GLN A 345 -32.07 -27.48 -19.45
N ILE A 346 -32.89 -26.85 -18.59
CA ILE A 346 -32.42 -25.86 -17.61
C ILE A 346 -31.38 -26.48 -16.66
N ALA A 347 -31.57 -27.73 -16.23
CA ALA A 347 -30.61 -28.43 -15.39
C ALA A 347 -29.26 -28.66 -16.10
N ARG A 348 -29.28 -29.00 -17.39
CA ARG A 348 -28.05 -29.09 -18.21
C ARG A 348 -27.39 -27.74 -18.37
N ASP A 349 -28.16 -26.71 -18.71
CA ASP A 349 -27.64 -25.36 -18.91
C ASP A 349 -26.99 -24.84 -17.61
N ALA A 350 -27.65 -25.01 -16.46
CA ALA A 350 -27.10 -24.70 -15.14
C ALA A 350 -25.79 -25.47 -14.86
N GLN A 351 -25.71 -26.75 -15.24
CA GLN A 351 -24.50 -27.54 -15.08
C GLN A 351 -23.36 -27.06 -15.99
N THR A 352 -23.66 -26.64 -17.22
CA THR A 352 -22.65 -26.06 -18.13
C THR A 352 -22.15 -24.71 -17.65
N HIS A 353 -23.03 -23.85 -17.13
CA HIS A 353 -22.63 -22.58 -16.54
C HIS A 353 -21.80 -22.78 -15.27
N ALA A 354 -22.17 -23.74 -14.42
CA ALA A 354 -21.37 -24.07 -13.24
C ALA A 354 -19.96 -24.57 -13.62
N ALA A 355 -19.84 -25.38 -14.67
CA ALA A 355 -18.54 -25.84 -15.18
C ALA A 355 -17.71 -24.68 -15.75
N ALA A 356 -18.33 -23.80 -16.55
CA ALA A 356 -17.65 -22.62 -17.11
C ALA A 356 -17.16 -21.65 -16.01
N VAL A 357 -17.95 -21.44 -14.96
CA VAL A 357 -17.54 -20.63 -13.80
C VAL A 357 -16.39 -21.28 -13.04
N ALA A 358 -16.37 -22.61 -12.90
CA ALA A 358 -15.26 -23.32 -12.27
C ALA A 358 -13.96 -23.18 -13.07
N GLU A 359 -14.02 -23.29 -14.40
CA GLU A 359 -12.87 -23.09 -15.29
C GLU A 359 -12.38 -21.64 -15.26
N ALA A 360 -13.29 -20.66 -15.28
CA ALA A 360 -12.94 -19.25 -15.13
C ALA A 360 -12.20 -18.98 -13.80
N ARG A 361 -12.65 -19.57 -12.69
CA ARG A 361 -11.95 -19.45 -11.39
C ARG A 361 -10.56 -20.08 -11.41
N GLU A 362 -10.38 -21.20 -12.10
CA GLU A 362 -9.07 -21.84 -12.25
C GLU A 362 -8.11 -20.97 -13.07
N THR A 363 -8.58 -20.38 -14.17
CA THR A 363 -7.76 -19.46 -14.99
C THR A 363 -7.36 -18.21 -14.22
N VAL A 364 -8.29 -17.58 -13.48
CA VAL A 364 -7.99 -16.43 -12.61
C VAL A 364 -6.94 -16.80 -11.56
N LYS A 365 -7.03 -18.00 -10.97
CA LYS A 365 -6.02 -18.48 -10.03
C LYS A 365 -4.65 -18.61 -10.68
N LYS A 366 -4.56 -19.21 -11.88
CA LYS A 366 -3.30 -19.31 -12.65
C LYS A 366 -2.71 -17.94 -12.97
N TRP A 367 -3.53 -16.96 -13.38
CA TRP A 367 -3.10 -15.58 -13.61
C TRP A 367 -2.60 -14.90 -12.33
N SER A 368 -3.28 -15.12 -11.20
CA SER A 368 -2.82 -14.58 -9.91
C SER A 368 -1.48 -15.18 -9.45
N GLU A 369 -1.29 -16.49 -9.65
CA GLU A 369 -0.04 -17.18 -9.33
C GLU A 369 1.11 -16.68 -10.23
N TYR A 370 0.83 -16.49 -11.52
CA TYR A 370 1.79 -15.94 -12.47
C TYR A 370 2.16 -14.48 -12.14
N ALA A 371 1.16 -13.63 -11.84
CA ALA A 371 1.38 -12.24 -11.46
C ALA A 371 2.20 -12.13 -10.15
N ASN A 372 1.88 -12.97 -9.15
CA ASN A 372 2.66 -13.05 -7.92
C ASN A 372 4.10 -13.53 -8.17
N GLY A 373 4.29 -14.51 -9.07
CA GLY A 373 5.62 -14.95 -9.50
C GLY A 373 6.43 -13.83 -10.16
N LEU A 374 5.81 -13.06 -11.07
CA LEU A 374 6.42 -11.89 -11.70
C LEU A 374 6.78 -10.81 -10.66
N LYS A 375 5.88 -10.52 -9.71
CA LYS A 375 6.15 -9.57 -8.63
C LYS A 375 7.36 -10.00 -7.81
N GLN A 376 7.45 -11.28 -7.44
CA GLN A 376 8.59 -11.82 -6.71
C GLN A 376 9.89 -11.72 -7.53
N GLN A 377 9.84 -12.02 -8.84
CA GLN A 377 10.99 -11.86 -9.73
C GLN A 377 11.44 -10.41 -9.83
N LEU A 378 10.50 -9.47 -9.91
CA LEU A 378 10.80 -8.04 -9.94
C LEU A 378 11.45 -7.58 -8.63
N THR A 379 10.91 -7.98 -7.48
CA THR A 379 11.52 -7.68 -6.17
C THR A 379 12.95 -8.22 -6.07
N GLN A 380 13.16 -9.48 -6.48
CA GLN A 380 14.50 -10.08 -6.49
C GLN A 380 15.45 -9.36 -7.47
N ALA A 381 14.96 -8.93 -8.64
CA ALA A 381 15.76 -8.17 -9.60
C ALA A 381 16.11 -6.78 -9.05
N SER A 382 15.17 -6.10 -8.40
CA SER A 382 15.41 -4.79 -7.77
C SER A 382 16.38 -4.89 -6.58
N GLU A 383 16.29 -5.94 -5.76
CA GLU A 383 17.23 -6.19 -4.66
C GLU A 383 18.65 -6.43 -5.20
N LYS A 384 18.79 -7.27 -6.23
CA LYS A 384 20.09 -7.50 -6.89
C LYS A 384 20.65 -6.21 -7.50
N ALA A 385 19.79 -5.41 -8.13
CA ALA A 385 20.19 -4.11 -8.67
C ALA A 385 20.67 -3.17 -7.55
N LEU A 386 19.93 -3.07 -6.43
CA LEU A 386 20.28 -2.22 -5.29
C LEU A 386 21.63 -2.61 -4.69
N VAL A 387 21.87 -3.91 -4.46
CA VAL A 387 23.16 -4.42 -3.97
C VAL A 387 24.30 -4.11 -4.96
N GLY A 388 24.03 -4.25 -6.27
CA GLY A 388 24.97 -3.88 -7.32
C GLY A 388 25.34 -2.38 -7.27
N HIS A 389 24.35 -1.50 -7.15
CA HIS A 389 24.57 -0.06 -7.04
C HIS A 389 25.36 0.30 -5.76
N ALA A 390 24.97 -0.24 -4.60
CA ALA A 390 25.66 -0.01 -3.34
C ALA A 390 27.13 -0.47 -3.40
N ARG A 391 27.39 -1.64 -3.99
CA ARG A 391 28.75 -2.15 -4.20
C ARG A 391 29.55 -1.24 -5.12
N SER A 392 28.99 -0.83 -6.26
CA SER A 392 29.66 0.07 -7.21
C SER A 392 29.97 1.44 -6.60
N ALA A 393 29.08 1.98 -5.77
CA ALA A 393 29.30 3.23 -5.05
C ALA A 393 30.40 3.10 -3.99
N GLY A 394 30.44 1.96 -3.29
CA GLY A 394 31.51 1.61 -2.35
C GLY A 394 32.87 1.50 -3.04
N GLU A 395 32.93 0.76 -4.16
CA GLU A 395 34.15 0.62 -4.98
C GLU A 395 34.60 1.97 -5.54
N ALA A 396 33.70 2.81 -6.04
CA ALA A 396 34.03 4.16 -6.50
C ALA A 396 34.59 5.04 -5.38
N THR A 397 34.03 4.94 -4.16
CA THR A 397 34.51 5.69 -3.00
C THR A 397 35.90 5.22 -2.57
N LEU A 398 36.12 3.90 -2.54
CA LEU A 398 37.42 3.31 -2.24
C LEU A 398 38.46 3.71 -3.29
N ASN A 399 38.11 3.68 -4.58
CA ASN A 399 38.98 4.13 -5.67
C ASN A 399 39.34 5.61 -5.55
N ARG A 400 38.39 6.49 -5.18
CA ARG A 400 38.69 7.91 -4.92
C ARG A 400 39.66 8.09 -3.75
N ARG A 401 39.49 7.32 -2.67
CA ARG A 401 40.42 7.34 -1.53
C ARG A 401 41.81 6.83 -1.93
N LEU A 402 41.89 5.70 -2.63
CA LEU A 402 43.16 5.18 -3.13
C LEU A 402 43.85 6.17 -4.08
N ALA A 403 43.11 6.83 -4.97
CA ALA A 403 43.66 7.86 -5.85
C ALA A 403 44.17 9.08 -5.07
N ALA A 404 43.46 9.51 -4.01
CA ALA A 404 43.92 10.59 -3.13
C ALA A 404 45.20 10.21 -2.38
N GLU A 405 45.27 9.02 -1.81
CA GLU A 405 46.47 8.48 -1.14
C GLU A 405 47.65 8.35 -2.12
N LEU A 406 47.40 7.83 -3.33
CA LEU A 406 48.42 7.71 -4.37
C LEU A 406 48.93 9.09 -4.81
N GLY A 407 48.05 10.09 -4.88
CA GLY A 407 48.43 11.48 -5.16
C GLY A 407 49.29 12.11 -4.07
N GLN A 408 49.11 11.71 -2.81
CA GLN A 408 49.95 12.17 -1.70
C GLN A 408 51.35 11.53 -1.73
N VAL A 409 51.44 10.25 -2.09
CA VAL A 409 52.72 9.51 -2.11
C VAL A 409 53.51 9.74 -3.40
N GLN A 410 52.83 9.80 -4.55
CA GLN A 410 53.44 9.94 -5.87
C GLN A 410 52.53 10.74 -6.83
N PRO A 411 52.65 12.08 -6.87
CA PRO A 411 51.74 12.94 -7.63
C PRO A 411 51.85 12.79 -9.16
N GLU A 412 52.99 12.33 -9.68
CA GLU A 412 53.23 12.13 -11.13
C GLU A 412 52.79 10.74 -11.62
N HIS A 413 52.11 9.93 -10.79
CA HIS A 413 51.77 8.56 -11.15
C HIS A 413 50.77 8.49 -12.32
N GLU A 414 51.04 7.62 -13.30
CA GLU A 414 50.26 7.52 -14.55
C GLU A 414 48.78 7.18 -14.32
N LEU A 415 48.46 6.38 -13.31
CA LEU A 415 47.08 6.05 -12.91
C LEU A 415 46.25 7.24 -12.39
N LEU A 416 46.87 8.39 -12.10
CA LEU A 416 46.15 9.63 -11.76
C LEU A 416 45.73 10.42 -13.00
N ARG A 417 46.29 10.09 -14.18
CA ARG A 417 45.92 10.73 -15.45
C ARG A 417 44.50 10.31 -15.84
N LYS A 418 43.68 11.31 -16.14
CA LYS A 418 42.25 11.13 -16.45
C LYS A 418 42.03 10.25 -17.68
N GLU A 419 42.92 10.33 -18.67
CA GLU A 419 42.85 9.51 -19.88
C GLU A 419 43.04 8.02 -19.56
N ILE A 420 44.00 7.68 -18.70
CA ILE A 420 44.28 6.29 -18.32
C ILE A 420 43.15 5.73 -17.44
N GLN A 421 42.61 6.53 -16.52
CA GLN A 421 41.44 6.14 -15.73
C GLN A 421 40.21 5.86 -16.61
N GLN A 422 39.96 6.70 -17.62
CA GLN A 422 38.85 6.50 -18.56
C GLN A 422 39.05 5.25 -19.42
N GLN A 423 40.27 4.97 -19.86
CA GLN A 423 40.58 3.77 -20.63
C GLN A 423 40.36 2.49 -19.80
N VAL A 424 40.86 2.46 -18.56
CA VAL A 424 40.67 1.31 -17.65
C VAL A 424 39.20 1.09 -17.33
N VAL A 425 38.42 2.16 -17.13
CA VAL A 425 36.97 2.05 -16.92
C VAL A 425 36.27 1.50 -18.17
N ALA A 426 36.61 2.00 -19.37
CA ALA A 426 36.01 1.53 -20.61
C ALA A 426 36.33 0.04 -20.88
N GLU A 427 37.58 -0.39 -20.65
CA GLU A 427 38.01 -1.79 -20.79
C GLU A 427 37.33 -2.71 -19.75
N ALA A 428 37.15 -2.23 -18.51
CA ALA A 428 36.44 -3.00 -17.48
C ALA A 428 34.95 -3.14 -17.81
N VAL A 429 34.31 -2.07 -18.27
CA VAL A 429 32.90 -2.07 -18.71
C VAL A 429 32.71 -2.97 -19.91
N SER A 430 33.60 -2.93 -20.91
CA SER A 430 33.52 -3.82 -22.07
C SER A 430 33.70 -5.28 -21.68
N ALA A 431 34.68 -5.62 -20.84
CA ALA A 431 34.91 -7.00 -20.39
C ALA A 431 33.72 -7.56 -19.59
N GLN A 432 33.10 -6.73 -18.74
CA GLN A 432 31.91 -7.14 -17.98
C GLN A 432 30.68 -7.32 -18.87
N LEU A 433 30.48 -6.45 -19.86
CA LEU A 433 29.38 -6.57 -20.81
C LEU A 433 29.58 -7.80 -21.73
N GLU A 434 30.81 -8.09 -22.14
CA GLU A 434 31.13 -9.28 -22.95
C GLU A 434 30.85 -10.58 -22.20
N GLN A 435 31.17 -10.64 -20.89
CA GLN A 435 30.77 -11.78 -20.03
C GLN A 435 29.25 -11.97 -19.96
N GLN A 436 28.48 -10.90 -20.16
CA GLN A 436 27.01 -10.93 -20.20
C GLN A 436 26.45 -11.12 -21.62
N GLY A 437 27.30 -11.29 -22.63
CA GLY A 437 26.91 -11.46 -24.04
C GLY A 437 26.57 -10.16 -24.76
N TYR A 438 27.10 -9.03 -24.32
CA TYR A 438 26.95 -7.72 -24.93
C TYR A 438 28.31 -7.14 -25.34
N HIS A 439 28.37 -6.40 -26.43
CA HIS A 439 29.54 -5.65 -26.87
C HIS A 439 29.36 -4.17 -26.57
N TYR A 440 30.40 -3.53 -26.02
CA TYR A 440 30.44 -2.11 -25.70
C TYR A 440 31.40 -1.39 -26.64
N ASP A 441 30.88 -0.44 -27.41
CA ASP A 441 31.73 0.46 -28.20
C ASP A 441 32.11 1.68 -27.35
N ALA A 442 33.37 1.73 -26.91
CA ALA A 442 33.90 2.81 -26.08
C ALA A 442 33.89 4.18 -26.77
N ALA A 443 33.84 4.25 -28.10
CA ALA A 443 33.82 5.52 -28.84
C ALA A 443 32.41 6.12 -28.94
N THR A 444 31.36 5.28 -28.96
CA THR A 444 29.97 5.72 -29.14
C THR A 444 29.08 5.52 -27.90
N GLY A 445 29.56 4.75 -26.91
CA GLY A 445 28.82 4.41 -25.70
C GLY A 445 27.66 3.44 -25.94
N VAL A 446 27.55 2.84 -27.13
CA VAL A 446 26.45 1.95 -27.51
C VAL A 446 26.73 0.53 -27.02
N VAL A 447 25.73 -0.11 -26.40
CA VAL A 447 25.75 -1.51 -26.00
C VAL A 447 24.93 -2.33 -27.00
N SER A 448 25.57 -3.27 -27.68
CA SER A 448 24.93 -4.16 -28.67
C SER A 448 24.93 -5.59 -28.18
N LYS A 449 23.85 -6.34 -28.36
CA LYS A 449 23.82 -7.77 -28.01
C LYS A 449 24.69 -8.55 -28.99
N LEU A 450 25.59 -9.40 -28.49
CA LEU A 450 26.33 -10.32 -29.34
C LEU A 450 25.33 -11.37 -29.86
N ASN A 451 24.99 -11.29 -31.14
CA ASN A 451 24.16 -12.31 -31.79
C ASN A 451 24.95 -13.62 -31.82
N THR A 452 24.60 -14.54 -30.93
CA THR A 452 25.03 -15.95 -30.96
C THR A 452 24.31 -16.73 -32.07
N GLU A 453 24.38 -16.22 -33.30
CA GLU A 453 24.04 -16.95 -34.54
C GLU A 453 25.24 -16.92 -35.49
N ALA A 454 26.38 -17.42 -35.01
CA ALA A 454 27.52 -17.80 -35.85
C ALA A 454 28.42 -18.81 -35.11
N SER A 455 27.85 -19.96 -34.72
CA SER A 455 28.64 -21.19 -34.57
C SER A 455 28.11 -22.19 -35.60
N PRO A 456 28.86 -22.53 -36.65
CA PRO A 456 28.50 -23.64 -37.52
C PRO A 456 28.83 -24.97 -36.82
N ALA A 457 27.83 -25.86 -36.83
CA ALA A 457 27.83 -27.33 -36.65
C ALA A 457 28.84 -27.98 -35.69
#